data_AF-A0A0A9Z293-F1
#
_entry.id   AF-A0A0A9Z293-F1
#
_cell.length_a   1.000
_cell.length_b   1.000
_cell.length_c   1.000
_cell.angle_alpha   90.00
_cell.angle_beta   90.00
_cell.angle_gamma   90.00
#
_symmetry.space_group_name_H-M   'P 1'
#
loop_
_entity.id
_entity.type
_entity.pdbx_description
1 polymer ?
#
loop_
_entity_poly.entity_id
_entity_poly.type
_entity_poly.pdbx_seq_one_letter_code
_entity_poly.pdbx_strand_id
1 'polypeptide(L)'
;MTAHISGENVDIDVDLVPVIEFPKTVSPPHPIRWKDQEGVWYIVPKPREDNEFLWRLSFPDQERKVMNGLNKLKMVNRFLKRMRDVFNWRPLASYYIKSIFLWEAHERKEKKDEVFLNKNLGYLFAYFLGKLQWYLERQTLPFFWDKEMNLFVKINRPTLEGFAGRIKNVRAQMDRHIQEANTAELEKLMRSLFYPAKESISGDNKHSHDVVRSLLSKLRL
;
A
#
# COMPACT_ATOMS: atom_id res chain seq x y z
N MET A 1 21.11 -7.74 4.67
CA MET A 1 21.79 -8.48 3.59
C MET A 1 20.73 -8.82 2.55
N THR A 2 20.99 -8.65 1.26
CA THR A 2 20.04 -9.02 0.21
C THR A 2 20.68 -10.15 -0.60
N ALA A 3 19.97 -11.28 -0.71
CA ALA A 3 20.39 -12.40 -1.54
C ALA A 3 19.69 -12.27 -2.90
N HIS A 4 20.48 -12.32 -3.98
CA HIS A 4 19.98 -12.31 -5.35
C HIS A 4 19.89 -13.74 -5.86
N ILE A 5 18.68 -14.19 -6.19
CA ILE A 5 18.40 -15.55 -6.66
C ILE A 5 17.96 -15.45 -8.11
N SER A 6 18.83 -15.82 -9.04
CA SER A 6 18.54 -15.89 -10.47
C SER A 6 18.42 -17.35 -10.94
N GLY A 7 17.39 -17.62 -11.74
CA GLY A 7 17.15 -18.88 -12.43
C GLY A 7 16.63 -18.61 -13.85
N GLU A 8 16.40 -19.66 -14.65
CA GLU A 8 16.10 -19.53 -16.09
C GLU A 8 14.92 -18.58 -16.42
N ASN A 9 13.93 -18.45 -15.53
CA ASN A 9 12.74 -17.61 -15.74
C ASN A 9 12.38 -16.74 -14.53
N VAL A 10 13.28 -16.63 -13.55
CA VAL A 10 12.97 -16.03 -12.26
C VAL A 10 14.18 -15.25 -11.74
N ASP A 11 13.94 -14.01 -11.37
CA ASP A 11 14.90 -13.17 -10.66
C ASP A 11 14.22 -12.66 -9.38
N ILE A 12 14.77 -13.01 -8.21
CA ILE A 12 14.20 -12.72 -6.90
C ILE A 12 15.26 -12.13 -5.99
N ASP A 13 14.94 -10.97 -5.41
CA ASP A 13 15.67 -10.38 -4.31
C ASP A 13 15.06 -10.80 -2.97
N VAL A 14 15.87 -11.39 -2.08
CA VAL A 14 15.48 -11.79 -0.73
C VAL A 14 16.24 -10.97 0.31
N ASP A 15 15.54 -10.09 1.00
CA ASP A 15 16.10 -9.33 2.12
C ASP A 15 16.16 -10.17 3.40
N LEU A 16 17.37 -10.54 3.80
CA LEU A 16 17.68 -11.13 5.10
C LEU A 16 17.98 -10.01 6.09
N VAL A 17 16.99 -9.75 6.96
CA VAL A 17 17.01 -8.68 7.95
C VAL A 17 17.19 -9.30 9.34
N PRO A 18 18.33 -9.07 10.03
CA PRO A 18 18.48 -9.52 11.40
C PRO A 18 17.51 -8.76 12.30
N VAL A 19 16.95 -9.45 13.29
CA VAL A 19 15.97 -8.90 14.22
C VAL A 19 16.40 -9.23 15.65
N ILE A 20 16.21 -8.27 16.56
CA ILE A 20 16.24 -8.55 18.00
C ILE A 20 14.79 -8.61 18.45
N GLU A 21 14.41 -9.74 19.02
CA GLU A 21 13.08 -10.01 19.54
C GLU A 21 12.97 -9.60 21.02
N PHE A 22 11.85 -8.98 21.37
CA PHE A 22 11.49 -8.64 22.73
C PHE A 22 10.18 -9.33 23.13
N PRO A 23 10.12 -9.93 24.33
CA PRO A 23 8.93 -10.62 24.79
C PRO A 23 7.80 -9.63 25.10
N LYS A 24 6.56 -10.14 25.08
CA LYS A 24 5.34 -9.37 25.41
C LYS A 24 5.34 -8.76 26.82
N THR A 25 6.18 -9.27 27.71
CA THR A 25 6.35 -8.75 29.08
C THR A 25 7.11 -7.43 29.14
N VAL A 26 7.78 -7.03 28.05
CA VAL A 26 8.50 -5.77 27.94
C VAL A 26 7.75 -4.85 26.99
N SER A 27 7.40 -3.66 27.46
CA SER A 27 6.79 -2.65 26.59
C SER A 27 7.85 -1.97 25.71
N PRO A 28 7.54 -1.74 24.43
CA PRO A 28 8.41 -0.94 23.55
C PRO A 28 8.46 0.54 23.99
N PRO A 29 9.57 1.24 23.69
CA PRO A 29 9.77 2.64 24.08
C PRO A 29 8.91 3.64 23.28
N HIS A 30 8.43 4.68 23.99
CA HIS A 30 7.62 5.82 23.49
C HIS A 30 6.21 5.43 22.95
N PRO A 31 5.25 6.37 22.85
CA PRO A 31 3.82 6.07 22.85
C PRO A 31 3.40 5.48 21.51
N ILE A 32 3.58 4.19 21.39
CA ILE A 32 3.13 3.46 20.23
C ILE A 32 1.74 2.86 20.47
N ARG A 33 1.00 2.64 19.38
CA ARG A 33 -0.28 1.91 19.30
C ARG A 33 -0.14 0.43 19.68
N TRP A 34 0.52 0.14 20.80
CA TRP A 34 0.91 -1.19 21.24
C TRP A 34 -0.06 -1.79 22.25
N LYS A 35 -0.64 -0.96 23.13
CA LYS A 35 -1.63 -1.42 24.10
C LYS A 35 -2.83 -2.11 23.44
N ASP A 36 -3.18 -1.66 22.23
CA ASP A 36 -4.28 -2.23 21.45
C ASP A 36 -3.89 -3.56 20.77
N GLN A 37 -2.60 -3.92 20.72
CA GLN A 37 -2.05 -5.00 19.90
C GLN A 37 -0.88 -5.72 20.60
N GLU A 38 -1.02 -6.03 21.89
CA GLU A 38 0.05 -6.68 22.67
C GLU A 38 0.59 -7.96 22.00
N GLY A 39 1.89 -8.19 22.13
CA GLY A 39 2.55 -9.39 21.60
C GLY A 39 4.07 -9.33 21.68
N VAL A 40 4.74 -10.15 20.90
CA VAL A 40 6.19 -10.03 20.70
C VAL A 40 6.46 -8.85 19.76
N TRP A 41 7.52 -8.09 20.01
CA TRP A 41 7.94 -7.01 19.11
C TRP A 41 9.42 -7.12 18.81
N TYR A 42 9.84 -6.39 17.78
CA TYR A 42 11.18 -6.51 17.24
C TYR A 42 11.79 -5.13 17.04
N ILE A 43 13.11 -5.09 17.09
CA ILE A 43 13.87 -3.99 16.48
C ILE A 43 14.68 -4.53 15.32
N VAL A 44 14.79 -3.70 14.29
CA VAL A 44 15.57 -4.00 13.09
C VAL A 44 16.61 -2.91 12.87
N PRO A 45 17.81 -3.24 12.38
CA PRO A 45 18.80 -2.23 12.06
C PRO A 45 18.28 -1.36 10.91
N LYS A 46 18.46 -0.05 11.05
CA LYS A 46 18.13 0.94 10.05
C LYS A 46 19.24 1.99 9.96
N PRO A 47 20.45 1.58 9.55
CA PRO A 47 21.59 2.48 9.45
C PRO A 47 21.27 3.64 8.50
N ARG A 48 21.86 4.79 8.79
CA ARG A 48 21.92 5.98 7.93
C ARG A 48 23.37 6.38 7.74
N GLU A 49 23.64 7.19 6.72
CA GLU A 49 24.99 7.70 6.42
C GLU A 49 25.62 8.41 7.63
N ASP A 50 24.81 9.08 8.46
CA ASP A 50 25.23 9.82 9.65
C ASP A 50 25.22 8.99 10.94
N ASN A 51 24.61 7.80 10.93
CA ASN A 51 24.54 6.94 12.12
C ASN A 51 24.22 5.47 11.74
N GLU A 52 25.23 4.62 11.85
CA GLU A 52 25.13 3.18 11.56
C GLU A 52 24.43 2.36 12.65
N PHE A 53 24.33 2.89 13.86
CA PHE A 53 23.76 2.20 15.04
C PHE A 53 22.27 2.48 15.25
N LEU A 54 21.57 2.99 14.24
CA LEU A 54 20.15 3.26 14.35
C LEU A 54 19.33 1.98 14.29
N TRP A 55 18.44 1.82 15.27
CA TRP A 55 17.46 0.75 15.33
C TRP A 55 16.06 1.33 15.13
N ARG A 56 15.19 0.53 14.52
CA ARG A 56 13.78 0.89 14.31
C ARG A 56 12.88 -0.20 14.86
N LEU A 57 11.84 0.21 15.58
CA LEU A 57 10.76 -0.66 16.02
C LEU A 57 10.05 -1.31 14.81
N SER A 58 9.66 -2.57 14.98
CA SER A 58 9.00 -3.37 13.96
C SER A 58 7.94 -4.27 14.60
N PHE A 59 6.74 -4.31 13.99
CA PHE A 59 5.56 -4.98 14.55
C PHE A 59 4.85 -5.87 13.51
N PRO A 60 5.57 -6.75 12.79
CA PRO A 60 5.02 -7.49 11.65
C PRO A 60 3.84 -8.38 12.02
N ASP A 61 3.86 -8.98 13.22
CA ASP A 61 2.80 -9.88 13.67
C ASP A 61 1.52 -9.12 14.02
N GLN A 62 1.66 -7.98 14.66
CA GLN A 62 0.54 -7.11 14.99
C GLN A 62 -0.06 -6.51 13.72
N GLU A 63 0.76 -6.05 12.77
CA GLU A 63 0.25 -5.62 11.45
C GLU A 63 -0.51 -6.75 10.74
N ARG A 64 -0.05 -8.00 10.88
CA ARG A 64 -0.74 -9.18 10.35
C ARG A 64 -2.09 -9.39 11.04
N LYS A 65 -2.17 -9.22 12.36
CA LYS A 65 -3.43 -9.28 13.14
C LYS A 65 -4.42 -8.19 12.73
N VAL A 66 -3.96 -6.94 12.59
CA VAL A 66 -4.78 -5.81 12.12
C VAL A 66 -5.39 -6.12 10.75
N MET A 67 -4.61 -6.68 9.83
CA MET A 67 -5.09 -7.04 8.49
C MET A 67 -5.78 -8.41 8.42
N ASN A 68 -5.86 -9.19 9.51
CA ASN A 68 -6.41 -10.54 9.48
C ASN A 68 -7.90 -10.52 9.09
N GLY A 69 -8.32 -11.48 8.24
CA GLY A 69 -9.67 -11.55 7.66
C GLY A 69 -9.96 -10.53 6.54
N LEU A 70 -9.10 -9.52 6.32
CA LEU A 70 -9.39 -8.41 5.40
C LEU A 70 -8.86 -8.64 3.98
N ASN A 71 -9.24 -9.76 3.36
CA ASN A 71 -8.66 -10.21 2.08
C ASN A 71 -8.86 -9.21 0.93
N LYS A 72 -10.01 -8.55 0.86
CA LYS A 72 -10.29 -7.49 -0.13
C LYS A 72 -9.34 -6.31 0.04
N LEU A 73 -9.13 -5.83 1.28
CA LEU A 73 -8.21 -4.73 1.58
C LEU A 73 -6.76 -5.12 1.28
N LYS A 74 -6.35 -6.35 1.61
CA LYS A 74 -5.01 -6.88 1.25
C LYS A 74 -4.80 -6.84 -0.27
N MET A 75 -5.82 -7.15 -1.05
CA MET A 75 -5.75 -7.12 -2.51
C MET A 75 -5.68 -5.69 -3.05
N VAL A 76 -6.52 -4.78 -2.56
CA VAL A 76 -6.48 -3.36 -2.94
C VAL A 76 -5.13 -2.72 -2.56
N ASN A 77 -4.53 -3.10 -1.43
CA ASN A 77 -3.17 -2.69 -1.05
C ASN A 77 -2.12 -3.15 -2.09
N ARG A 78 -2.24 -4.38 -2.62
CA ARG A 78 -1.35 -4.84 -3.71
C ARG A 78 -1.57 -4.03 -4.99
N PHE A 79 -2.81 -3.70 -5.33
CA PHE A 79 -3.12 -2.88 -6.50
C PHE A 79 -2.51 -1.48 -6.41
N LEU A 80 -2.64 -0.80 -5.26
CA LEU A 80 -2.03 0.53 -5.08
C LEU A 80 -0.50 0.48 -5.13
N LYS A 81 0.12 -0.55 -4.56
CA LYS A 81 1.58 -0.75 -4.66
C LYS A 81 2.03 -0.97 -6.09
N ARG A 82 1.31 -1.80 -6.85
CA ARG A 82 1.60 -2.01 -8.26
C ARG A 82 1.44 -0.72 -9.07
N MET A 83 0.38 0.06 -8.81
CA MET A 83 0.20 1.37 -9.46
C MET A 83 1.36 2.33 -9.16
N ARG A 84 1.81 2.39 -7.91
CA ARG A 84 3.02 3.14 -7.55
C ARG A 84 4.24 2.68 -8.35
N ASP A 85 4.43 1.37 -8.52
CA ASP A 85 5.56 0.83 -9.30
C ASP A 85 5.47 1.20 -10.78
N VAL A 86 4.29 1.07 -11.38
CA VAL A 86 4.03 1.43 -12.78
C VAL A 86 4.25 2.93 -13.00
N PHE A 87 3.88 3.77 -12.05
CA PHE A 87 4.13 5.21 -12.09
C PHE A 87 5.54 5.62 -11.65
N ASN A 88 6.39 4.66 -11.28
CA ASN A 88 7.76 4.87 -10.82
C ASN A 88 7.86 5.87 -9.64
N TRP A 89 6.91 5.81 -8.71
CA TRP A 89 6.91 6.67 -7.51
C TRP A 89 7.85 6.13 -6.42
N ARG A 90 9.13 5.98 -6.76
CA ARG A 90 10.17 5.42 -5.86
C ARG A 90 10.25 6.09 -4.48
N PRO A 91 10.08 7.43 -4.34
CA PRO A 91 10.07 8.07 -3.02
C PRO A 91 8.93 7.60 -2.10
N LEU A 92 7.83 7.12 -2.67
CA LEU A 92 6.69 6.60 -1.91
C LEU A 92 6.94 5.12 -1.56
N ALA A 93 7.55 4.86 -0.41
CA ALA A 93 7.85 3.49 0.02
C ALA A 93 6.59 2.60 0.09
N SER A 94 6.74 1.30 -0.19
CA SER A 94 5.63 0.32 -0.14
C SER A 94 4.91 0.33 1.21
N TYR A 95 5.67 0.60 2.27
CA TYR A 95 5.16 0.67 3.62
C TYR A 95 4.24 1.88 3.83
N TYR A 96 4.46 3.01 3.16
CA TYR A 96 3.59 4.19 3.30
C TYR A 96 2.18 3.89 2.79
N ILE A 97 2.07 3.19 1.65
CA ILE A 97 0.79 2.66 1.16
C ILE A 97 0.20 1.70 2.20
N LYS A 98 0.99 0.74 2.72
CA LYS A 98 0.52 -0.21 3.75
C LYS A 98 -0.02 0.51 4.99
N SER A 99 0.61 1.59 5.46
CA SER A 99 0.18 2.35 6.63
C SER A 99 -1.24 2.92 6.47
N ILE A 100 -1.62 3.38 5.27
CA ILE A 100 -2.99 3.83 4.98
C ILE A 100 -4.00 2.70 5.23
N PHE A 101 -3.68 1.48 4.82
CA PHE A 101 -4.55 0.31 5.06
C PHE A 101 -4.57 -0.11 6.53
N LEU A 102 -3.46 0.00 7.26
CA LEU A 102 -3.43 -0.31 8.68
C LEU A 102 -4.35 0.64 9.47
N TRP A 103 -4.25 1.94 9.22
CA TRP A 103 -5.15 2.94 9.80
C TRP A 103 -6.61 2.64 9.51
N GLU A 104 -6.95 2.43 8.24
CA GLU A 104 -8.34 2.16 7.85
C GLU A 104 -8.86 0.85 8.42
N ALA A 105 -8.07 -0.23 8.36
CA ALA A 105 -8.45 -1.53 8.92
C ALA A 105 -8.70 -1.47 10.42
N HIS A 106 -7.82 -0.77 11.16
CA HIS A 106 -7.97 -0.57 12.59
C HIS A 106 -9.25 0.20 12.92
N GLU A 107 -9.45 1.37 12.32
CA GLU A 107 -10.63 2.20 12.58
C GLU A 107 -11.96 1.50 12.25
N ARG A 108 -12.01 0.73 11.15
CA ARG A 108 -13.23 0.01 10.75
C ARG A 108 -13.54 -1.16 11.69
N LYS A 109 -12.52 -1.85 12.19
CA LYS A 109 -12.69 -2.92 13.19
C LYS A 109 -13.16 -2.38 14.53
N GLU A 110 -12.55 -1.29 15.01
CA GLU A 110 -12.97 -0.60 16.24
C GLU A 110 -14.46 -0.19 16.18
N LYS A 111 -14.89 0.32 15.02
CA LYS A 111 -16.28 0.73 14.78
C LYS A 111 -17.23 -0.42 14.43
N LYS A 112 -16.73 -1.67 14.34
CA LYS A 112 -17.49 -2.84 13.84
C LYS A 112 -18.22 -2.57 12.51
N ASP A 113 -17.57 -1.84 11.60
CA ASP A 113 -18.14 -1.40 10.33
C ASP A 113 -18.09 -2.52 9.26
N GLU A 114 -18.92 -3.55 9.47
CA GLU A 114 -19.02 -4.69 8.56
C GLU A 114 -19.50 -4.27 7.17
N VAL A 115 -20.32 -3.21 7.08
CA VAL A 115 -20.85 -2.69 5.82
C VAL A 115 -19.71 -2.23 4.92
N PHE A 116 -18.77 -1.45 5.45
CA PHE A 116 -17.58 -1.03 4.69
C PHE A 116 -16.69 -2.23 4.33
N LEU A 117 -16.40 -3.10 5.30
CA LEU A 117 -15.50 -4.25 5.09
C LEU A 117 -16.04 -5.23 4.02
N ASN A 118 -17.36 -5.26 3.82
CA ASN A 118 -18.01 -6.10 2.83
C ASN A 118 -18.18 -5.45 1.45
N LYS A 119 -17.81 -4.17 1.26
CA LYS A 119 -17.88 -3.52 -0.07
C LYS A 119 -17.11 -4.29 -1.14
N ASN A 120 -17.52 -4.10 -2.40
CA ASN A 120 -16.84 -4.73 -3.53
C ASN A 120 -15.44 -4.11 -3.76
N LEU A 121 -14.63 -4.75 -4.59
CA LEU A 121 -13.25 -4.32 -4.81
C LEU A 121 -13.14 -2.97 -5.49
N GLY A 122 -14.08 -2.63 -6.38
CA GLY A 122 -14.02 -1.36 -7.09
C GLY A 122 -14.31 -0.17 -6.24
N TYR A 123 -15.33 -0.29 -5.40
CA TYR A 123 -15.60 0.68 -4.36
C TYR A 123 -14.36 0.86 -3.47
N LEU A 124 -13.78 -0.24 -2.96
CA LEU A 124 -12.61 -0.15 -2.08
C LEU A 124 -11.39 0.44 -2.80
N PHE A 125 -11.15 0.08 -4.06
CA PHE A 125 -10.04 0.65 -4.84
C PHE A 125 -10.21 2.15 -5.05
N ALA A 126 -11.38 2.61 -5.50
CA ALA A 126 -11.68 4.03 -5.65
C ALA A 126 -11.58 4.79 -4.31
N TYR A 127 -12.07 4.18 -3.23
CA TYR A 127 -11.96 4.72 -1.87
C TYR A 127 -10.50 4.92 -1.45
N PHE A 128 -9.64 3.90 -1.63
CA PHE A 128 -8.24 3.98 -1.25
C PHE A 128 -7.40 4.89 -2.17
N LEU A 129 -7.78 5.07 -3.43
CA LEU A 129 -7.23 6.15 -4.26
C LEU A 129 -7.54 7.52 -3.65
N GLY A 130 -8.78 7.75 -3.23
CA GLY A 130 -9.19 8.98 -2.53
C GLY A 130 -8.41 9.19 -1.22
N LYS A 131 -8.22 8.15 -0.41
CA LYS A 131 -7.40 8.23 0.82
C LYS A 131 -5.95 8.57 0.52
N LEU A 132 -5.33 7.92 -0.48
CA LEU A 132 -3.95 8.22 -0.84
C LEU A 132 -3.81 9.67 -1.34
N GLN A 133 -4.74 10.14 -2.18
CA GLN A 133 -4.78 11.55 -2.59
C GLN A 133 -4.87 12.49 -1.38
N TRP A 134 -5.80 12.23 -0.45
CA TRP A 134 -6.01 13.07 0.73
C TRP A 134 -4.74 13.20 1.59
N TYR A 135 -4.03 12.11 1.82
CA TYR A 135 -2.77 12.13 2.57
C TYR A 135 -1.66 12.90 1.83
N LEU A 136 -1.58 12.75 0.50
CA LEU A 136 -0.59 13.44 -0.33
C LEU A 136 -0.85 14.96 -0.37
N GLU A 137 -2.10 15.39 -0.55
CA GLU A 137 -2.49 16.80 -0.56
C GLU A 137 -2.17 17.49 0.77
N ARG A 138 -2.36 16.80 1.88
CA ARG A 138 -2.02 17.27 3.23
C ARG A 138 -0.54 17.15 3.58
N GLN A 139 0.24 16.50 2.72
CA GLN A 139 1.68 16.25 2.90
C GLN A 139 2.01 15.59 4.24
N THR A 140 1.05 14.87 4.82
CA THR A 140 1.14 14.32 6.16
C THR A 140 0.51 12.95 6.18
N LEU A 141 1.30 11.90 6.40
CA LEU A 141 0.83 10.54 6.65
C LEU A 141 1.40 10.07 8.00
N PRO A 142 0.58 10.02 9.06
CA PRO A 142 1.01 9.53 10.36
C PRO A 142 1.48 8.07 10.27
N PHE A 143 2.59 7.74 10.92
CA PHE A 143 3.00 6.36 11.11
C PHE A 143 1.94 5.64 11.96
N PHE A 144 1.59 4.42 11.56
CA PHE A 144 0.49 3.69 12.21
C PHE A 144 0.75 3.45 13.70
N TRP A 145 2.00 3.18 14.06
CA TRP A 145 2.40 2.92 15.43
C TRP A 145 2.61 4.22 16.21
N ASP A 146 3.08 5.30 15.58
CA ASP A 146 3.31 6.60 16.22
C ASP A 146 2.67 7.71 15.39
N LYS A 147 1.54 8.24 15.87
CA LYS A 147 0.75 9.26 15.17
C LYS A 147 1.48 10.60 15.01
N GLU A 148 2.50 10.86 15.81
CA GLU A 148 3.27 12.11 15.78
C GLU A 148 4.34 12.08 14.68
N MET A 149 4.77 10.87 14.27
CA MET A 149 5.73 10.71 13.19
C MET A 149 5.06 10.78 11.81
N ASN A 150 5.38 11.82 11.04
CA ASN A 150 4.98 11.92 9.62
C ASN A 150 5.90 11.11 8.70
N LEU A 151 5.35 10.12 7.99
CA LEU A 151 6.07 9.30 7.01
C LEU A 151 6.53 10.06 5.76
N PHE A 152 5.88 11.19 5.42
CA PHE A 152 6.23 11.98 4.25
C PHE A 152 7.34 13.01 4.49
N VAL A 153 7.90 13.07 5.70
CA VAL A 153 8.90 14.08 6.10
C VAL A 153 10.12 14.18 5.16
N LYS A 154 10.48 13.08 4.47
CA LYS A 154 11.63 13.03 3.54
C LYS A 154 11.25 13.26 2.06
N ILE A 155 9.98 13.37 1.72
CA ILE A 155 9.52 13.59 0.34
C ILE A 155 9.28 15.08 0.17
N ASN A 156 9.91 15.71 -0.83
CA ASN A 156 9.72 17.12 -1.06
C ASN A 156 8.27 17.43 -1.51
N ARG A 157 7.81 18.64 -1.17
CA ARG A 157 6.45 19.12 -1.45
C ARG A 157 6.05 19.01 -2.94
N PRO A 158 6.86 19.46 -3.92
CA PRO A 158 6.50 19.33 -5.33
C PRO A 158 6.25 17.88 -5.77
N THR A 159 7.01 16.93 -5.23
CA THR A 159 6.82 15.49 -5.53
C THR A 159 5.48 15.00 -5.00
N LEU A 160 5.13 15.36 -3.76
CA LEU A 160 3.84 15.00 -3.16
C LEU A 160 2.66 15.60 -3.92
N GLU A 161 2.75 16.88 -4.30
CA GLU A 161 1.74 17.58 -5.11
C GLU A 161 1.59 16.93 -6.50
N GLY A 162 2.70 16.55 -7.14
CA GLY A 162 2.69 15.82 -8.40
C GLY A 162 1.99 14.46 -8.30
N PHE A 163 2.26 13.69 -7.23
CA PHE A 163 1.56 12.42 -6.97
C PHE A 163 0.06 12.65 -6.74
N ALA A 164 -0.30 13.63 -5.91
CA ALA A 164 -1.70 13.99 -5.65
C ALA A 164 -2.44 14.36 -6.93
N GLY A 165 -1.85 15.24 -7.76
CA GLY A 165 -2.43 15.65 -9.05
C GLY A 165 -2.61 14.47 -10.01
N ARG A 166 -1.67 13.53 -10.05
CA ARG A 166 -1.81 12.32 -10.87
C ARG A 166 -2.96 11.43 -10.40
N ILE A 167 -3.13 11.23 -9.09
CA ILE A 167 -4.28 10.47 -8.56
C ILE A 167 -5.59 11.19 -8.86
N LYS A 168 -5.64 12.52 -8.67
CA LYS A 168 -6.81 13.33 -8.99
C LYS A 168 -7.24 13.14 -10.44
N ASN A 169 -6.29 13.13 -11.38
CA ASN A 169 -6.57 12.89 -12.80
C ASN A 169 -7.05 11.47 -13.09
N VAL A 170 -6.49 10.45 -12.41
CA VAL A 170 -6.97 9.06 -12.55
C VAL A 170 -8.41 8.95 -12.07
N ARG A 171 -8.72 9.50 -10.88
CA ARG A 171 -10.08 9.48 -10.32
C ARG A 171 -11.09 10.21 -11.22
N ALA A 172 -10.74 11.40 -11.72
CA ALA A 172 -11.60 12.15 -12.63
C ALA A 172 -11.91 11.38 -13.92
N GLN A 173 -10.93 10.66 -14.47
CA GLN A 173 -11.15 9.80 -15.64
C GLN A 173 -12.03 8.59 -15.30
N MET A 174 -11.82 7.94 -14.15
CA MET A 174 -12.68 6.84 -13.69
C MET A 174 -14.13 7.33 -13.56
N ASP A 175 -14.35 8.44 -12.87
CA ASP A 175 -15.69 8.99 -12.63
C ASP A 175 -16.39 9.33 -13.96
N ARG A 176 -15.67 9.99 -14.89
CA ARG A 176 -16.18 10.29 -16.24
C ARG A 176 -16.59 9.03 -17.00
N HIS A 177 -15.71 8.03 -17.07
CA HIS A 177 -16.00 6.80 -17.81
C HIS A 177 -17.11 5.96 -17.18
N ILE A 178 -17.28 6.03 -15.85
CA ILE A 178 -18.41 5.42 -15.15
C ILE A 178 -19.72 6.14 -15.51
N GLN A 179 -19.74 7.48 -15.48
CA GLN A 179 -20.92 8.29 -15.82
C GLN A 179 -21.35 8.09 -17.28
N GLU A 180 -20.39 7.99 -18.20
CA GLU A 180 -20.63 7.74 -19.63
C GLU A 180 -20.94 6.27 -19.93
N ALA A 181 -20.93 5.38 -18.93
CA ALA A 181 -20.99 3.92 -19.10
C ALA A 181 -19.95 3.37 -20.11
N ASN A 182 -18.81 4.07 -20.26
CA ASN A 182 -17.75 3.73 -21.20
C ASN A 182 -16.81 2.67 -20.60
N THR A 183 -17.30 1.45 -20.58
CA THR A 183 -16.58 0.29 -20.01
C THR A 183 -15.24 0.00 -20.70
N ALA A 184 -15.13 0.26 -22.01
CA ALA A 184 -13.91 0.03 -22.77
C ALA A 184 -12.77 0.98 -22.35
N GLU A 185 -13.04 2.28 -22.25
CA GLU A 185 -12.03 3.24 -21.80
C GLU A 185 -11.73 3.10 -20.29
N LEU A 186 -12.72 2.69 -19.49
CA LEU A 186 -12.47 2.33 -18.09
C LEU A 186 -11.52 1.13 -17.97
N GLU A 187 -11.72 0.08 -18.77
CA GLU A 187 -10.81 -1.07 -18.83
C GLU A 187 -9.39 -0.66 -19.23
N LYS A 188 -9.26 0.16 -20.28
CA LYS A 188 -7.97 0.67 -20.75
C LYS A 188 -7.27 1.52 -19.69
N LEU A 189 -8.01 2.40 -19.00
CA LEU A 189 -7.49 3.16 -17.87
C LEU A 189 -6.98 2.21 -16.77
N MET A 190 -7.80 1.25 -16.33
CA MET A 190 -7.41 0.30 -15.29
C MET A 190 -6.16 -0.50 -15.69
N ARG A 191 -6.04 -0.93 -16.95
CA ARG A 191 -4.83 -1.60 -17.47
C ARG A 191 -3.60 -0.70 -17.34
N SER A 192 -3.72 0.57 -17.71
CA SER A 192 -2.60 1.52 -17.60
C SER A 192 -2.13 1.77 -16.16
N LEU A 193 -2.98 1.51 -15.15
CA LEU A 193 -2.60 1.60 -13.75
C LEU A 193 -1.75 0.41 -13.29
N PHE A 194 -1.82 -0.74 -13.96
CA PHE A 194 -1.19 -1.99 -13.50
C PHE A 194 -0.11 -2.53 -14.43
N TYR A 195 -0.05 -2.03 -15.67
CA TYR A 195 0.92 -2.46 -16.67
C TYR A 195 1.65 -1.25 -17.27
N PRO A 196 2.99 -1.29 -17.33
CA PRO A 196 3.76 -0.27 -18.03
C PRO A 196 3.48 -0.32 -19.54
N ALA A 197 3.51 0.84 -20.21
CA ALA A 197 3.21 0.98 -21.63
C ALA A 197 4.12 0.18 -22.59
N LYS A 198 5.24 -0.38 -22.10
CA LYS A 198 6.15 -1.24 -22.88
C LYS A 198 5.77 -2.72 -22.84
N GLU A 199 4.93 -3.15 -21.90
CA GLU A 199 4.42 -4.54 -21.80
C GLU A 199 3.16 -4.77 -22.65
N SER A 200 2.65 -3.75 -23.36
CA SER A 200 1.40 -3.86 -24.14
C SER A 200 1.57 -4.39 -25.57
N ILE A 201 2.74 -4.92 -25.97
CA ILE A 201 2.99 -5.38 -27.36
C ILE A 201 3.45 -6.85 -27.47
N SER A 202 3.86 -7.54 -26.40
CA SER A 202 4.05 -8.99 -26.49
C SER A 202 2.76 -9.72 -26.13
N GLY A 203 2.05 -10.17 -27.17
CA GLY A 203 0.84 -10.98 -27.05
C GLY A 203 1.13 -12.37 -26.47
N ASP A 204 1.34 -12.46 -25.16
CA ASP A 204 1.01 -13.65 -24.37
C ASP A 204 1.18 -13.33 -22.87
N ASN A 205 0.14 -12.76 -22.25
CA ASN A 205 0.05 -12.79 -20.79
C ASN A 205 -1.40 -12.95 -20.35
N LYS A 206 -1.92 -14.15 -20.60
CA LYS A 206 -3.28 -14.60 -20.24
C LYS A 206 -3.60 -14.31 -18.77
N HIS A 207 -2.63 -14.50 -17.88
CA HIS A 207 -2.76 -14.22 -16.43
C HIS A 207 -3.05 -12.75 -16.11
N SER A 208 -2.38 -11.83 -16.81
CA SER A 208 -2.59 -10.38 -16.65
C SER A 208 -3.94 -9.93 -17.19
N HIS A 209 -4.37 -10.52 -18.31
CA HIS A 209 -5.72 -10.34 -18.85
C HIS A 209 -6.80 -10.84 -17.87
N ASP A 210 -6.56 -11.98 -17.22
CA ASP A 210 -7.50 -12.58 -16.27
C ASP A 210 -7.57 -11.82 -14.95
N VAL A 211 -6.46 -11.25 -14.45
CA VAL A 211 -6.47 -10.36 -13.27
C VAL A 211 -7.23 -9.08 -13.56
N VAL A 212 -7.03 -8.46 -14.74
CA VAL A 212 -7.76 -7.26 -15.15
C VAL A 212 -9.24 -7.56 -15.39
N ARG A 213 -9.58 -8.65 -16.07
CA ARG A 213 -10.96 -9.09 -16.23
C ARG A 213 -11.60 -9.44 -14.89
N SER A 214 -10.86 -10.07 -13.97
CA SER A 214 -11.32 -10.35 -12.60
C SER A 214 -11.52 -9.06 -11.81
N LEU A 215 -10.64 -8.07 -11.96
CA LEU A 215 -10.83 -6.73 -11.46
C LEU A 215 -12.11 -6.15 -12.04
N LEU A 216 -12.20 -5.95 -13.36
CA LEU A 216 -13.35 -5.33 -14.03
C LEU A 216 -14.69 -6.02 -13.74
N SER A 217 -14.73 -7.35 -13.71
CA SER A 217 -15.94 -8.10 -13.32
C SER A 217 -16.31 -7.92 -11.84
N LYS A 218 -15.33 -7.67 -10.96
CA LYS A 218 -15.52 -7.33 -9.53
C LYS A 218 -15.60 -5.82 -9.25
N LEU A 219 -15.29 -4.99 -10.25
CA LEU A 219 -15.45 -3.54 -10.30
C LEU A 219 -16.83 -3.16 -10.83
N ARG A 220 -17.71 -4.13 -11.16
CA ARG A 220 -19.14 -3.87 -11.37
C ARG A 220 -19.67 -3.18 -10.10
N LEU A 221 -19.79 -1.87 -10.20
CA LEU A 221 -20.51 -1.00 -9.27
C LEU A 221 -21.99 -1.36 -9.34
#